data_AF-A0A2H0WA30-F1
#
_entry.id   AF-A0A2H0WA30-F1
#
_cell.length_a   1.000
_cell.length_b   1.000
_cell.length_c   1.000
_cell.angle_alpha   90.00
_cell.angle_beta   90.00
_cell.angle_gamma   90.00
#
_symmetry.space_group_name_H-M   'P 1'
#
loop_
_entity.id
_entity.type
_entity.pdbx_description
1 polymer ?
#
loop_
_entity_poly.entity_id
_entity_poly.type
_entity_poly.pdbx_seq_one_letter_code
_entity_poly.pdbx_strand_id
1 'polypeptide(L)'
;MEYSFLLGVANFPIQFYCKKKADSSFLRKKYGDFLIKKGDANKPVCKIFFIKHHSRQIQVKGKNFYLPVLPLKKNFRLFNDLLRIVLIYVLNRNNGFILHASVLVENRLGYIFVGKEDTGKSTIRKLFPELVCLGDDTAIIRKIRRRFFLFGSPFYQRTNRAYPNQKVLIRAVFELKKADFNLVKLLSFPENLKSLSSNTYIANIGKKSEEKELLLKNYSDFCLKNKTFSLYFKKDRSFWPLLEQSISENLTRQRINKITKLINPRVLKKLPKGIIWFPAVASWEFLKDCLVINEASWNFEFNGQRRVKRIAKFIIQPTIFSPHTELINKIKQQMGEKADKQWITLIEKDNVFTIIDGNHLAIAAYQLGRLGKEINLRLLIGNLPQGKICPWC
;
A
#
# COMPACT_ATOMS: atom_id res chain seq x y z
N MET A 1 -36.39 22.88 -12.63
CA MET A 1 -34.95 23.26 -12.74
C MET A 1 -34.51 22.96 -14.16
N GLU A 2 -34.06 23.98 -14.89
CA GLU A 2 -33.97 23.95 -16.37
C GLU A 2 -32.70 23.29 -16.93
N TYR A 3 -31.59 23.24 -16.17
CA TYR A 3 -30.32 22.74 -16.68
C TYR A 3 -29.85 21.51 -15.90
N SER A 4 -29.78 20.36 -16.58
CA SER A 4 -29.41 19.09 -15.95
C SER A 4 -28.39 18.31 -16.77
N PHE A 5 -27.55 17.52 -16.10
CA PHE A 5 -26.54 16.66 -16.73
C PHE A 5 -26.15 15.48 -15.83
N LEU A 6 -25.59 14.43 -16.44
CA LEU A 6 -25.14 13.22 -15.74
C LEU A 6 -23.61 13.16 -15.73
N LEU A 7 -23.06 12.86 -14.55
CA LEU A 7 -21.67 12.43 -14.41
C LEU A 7 -21.61 10.95 -14.04
N GLY A 8 -20.63 10.24 -14.59
CA GLY A 8 -20.32 8.85 -14.32
C GLY A 8 -19.07 8.73 -13.49
N VAL A 9 -19.23 8.67 -12.16
CA VAL A 9 -18.09 8.55 -11.24
C VAL A 9 -18.09 7.15 -10.66
N ALA A 10 -16.99 6.41 -10.83
CA ALA A 10 -16.88 5.02 -10.37
C ALA A 10 -18.04 4.12 -10.82
N ASN A 11 -18.50 4.28 -12.08
CA ASN A 11 -19.69 3.62 -12.64
C ASN A 11 -21.00 3.94 -11.90
N PHE A 12 -21.08 5.10 -11.23
CA PHE A 12 -22.32 5.62 -10.68
C PHE A 12 -22.80 6.80 -11.54
N PRO A 13 -24.00 6.72 -12.13
CA PRO A 13 -24.64 7.87 -12.73
C PRO A 13 -25.13 8.81 -11.62
N ILE A 14 -24.63 10.04 -11.61
CA ILE A 14 -24.98 11.11 -10.66
C ILE A 14 -25.61 12.24 -11.46
N GLN A 15 -26.86 12.57 -11.12
CA GLN A 15 -27.63 13.59 -11.82
C GLN A 15 -27.45 14.95 -11.14
N PHE A 16 -26.99 15.94 -11.89
CA PHE A 16 -26.89 17.32 -11.42
C PHE A 16 -28.03 18.16 -11.96
N TYR A 17 -28.52 19.08 -11.12
CA TYR A 17 -29.54 20.09 -11.45
C TYR A 17 -29.03 21.48 -11.08
N CYS A 18 -28.73 22.29 -12.10
CA CYS A 18 -28.30 23.68 -11.98
C CYS A 18 -29.48 24.64 -12.21
N LYS A 19 -29.48 25.76 -11.49
CA LYS A 19 -30.43 26.85 -11.73
C LYS A 19 -30.03 27.72 -12.94
N LYS A 20 -28.74 27.87 -13.22
CA LYS A 20 -28.21 28.72 -14.30
C LYS A 20 -27.53 27.89 -15.40
N LYS A 21 -27.72 28.27 -16.67
CA LYS A 21 -27.04 27.67 -17.83
C LYS A 21 -25.51 27.77 -17.73
N ALA A 22 -25.00 28.91 -17.27
CA ALA A 22 -23.57 29.17 -17.11
C ALA A 22 -22.91 28.18 -16.14
N ASP A 23 -23.57 27.88 -15.02
CA ASP A 23 -23.11 26.92 -14.03
C ASP A 23 -23.07 25.49 -14.58
N SER A 24 -24.12 25.06 -15.31
CA SER A 24 -24.12 23.75 -15.97
C SER A 24 -23.03 23.64 -17.03
N SER A 25 -22.85 24.69 -17.84
CA SER A 25 -21.83 24.72 -18.89
C SER A 25 -20.41 24.69 -18.31
N PHE A 26 -20.18 25.42 -17.22
CA PHE A 26 -18.92 25.41 -16.48
C PHE A 26 -18.58 24.02 -15.95
N LEU A 27 -19.52 23.34 -15.27
CA LEU A 27 -19.29 21.99 -14.75
C LEU A 27 -19.11 20.97 -15.88
N ARG A 28 -19.90 21.02 -16.95
CA ARG A 28 -19.73 20.14 -18.12
C ARG A 28 -18.32 20.27 -18.72
N LYS A 29 -17.81 21.49 -18.84
CA LYS A 29 -16.42 21.74 -19.30
C LYS A 29 -15.39 21.17 -18.32
N LYS A 30 -15.60 21.33 -17.01
CA LYS A 30 -14.69 20.83 -15.97
C LYS A 30 -14.68 19.29 -15.87
N TYR A 31 -15.80 18.63 -16.11
CA TYR A 31 -15.96 17.19 -15.93
C TYR A 31 -16.19 16.45 -17.24
N GLY A 32 -15.60 16.93 -18.35
CA GLY A 32 -15.81 16.39 -19.70
C GLY A 32 -15.69 14.86 -19.76
N ASP A 33 -14.58 14.31 -19.23
CA ASP A 33 -14.29 12.87 -19.19
C ASP A 33 -15.29 12.05 -18.37
N PHE A 34 -16.07 12.71 -17.51
CA PHE A 34 -17.07 12.07 -16.65
C PHE A 34 -18.49 12.23 -17.18
N LEU A 35 -18.74 12.96 -18.27
CA LEU A 35 -20.10 13.13 -18.80
C LEU A 35 -20.64 11.80 -19.36
N ILE A 36 -21.87 11.45 -19.00
CA ILE A 36 -22.60 10.31 -19.60
C ILE A 36 -23.80 10.82 -20.40
N LYS A 37 -24.09 10.18 -21.54
CA LYS A 37 -25.32 10.44 -22.31
C LYS A 37 -26.53 9.81 -21.60
N LYS A 38 -27.71 10.44 -21.72
CA LYS A 38 -28.93 9.97 -21.04
C LYS A 38 -29.38 8.56 -21.44
N GLY A 39 -29.07 8.11 -22.66
CA GLY A 39 -29.41 6.77 -23.14
C GLY A 39 -28.51 5.63 -22.62
N ASP A 40 -27.29 5.96 -22.19
CA ASP A 40 -26.28 4.97 -21.76
C ASP A 40 -26.30 4.74 -20.23
N ALA A 41 -27.18 5.44 -19.50
CA ALA A 41 -27.16 5.52 -18.06
C ALA A 41 -28.26 4.68 -17.40
N ASN A 42 -27.87 3.78 -16.49
CA ASN A 42 -28.77 3.25 -15.47
C ASN A 42 -29.39 4.39 -14.64
N LYS A 43 -30.51 4.13 -13.95
CA LYS A 43 -31.15 5.10 -13.03
C LYS A 43 -30.10 5.74 -12.11
N PRO A 44 -30.10 7.08 -11.95
CA PRO A 44 -29.07 7.76 -11.16
C PRO A 44 -29.11 7.31 -9.71
N VAL A 45 -27.92 7.06 -9.14
CA VAL A 45 -27.83 6.63 -7.74
C VAL A 45 -28.11 7.76 -6.76
N CYS A 46 -27.86 9.00 -7.19
CA CYS A 46 -28.23 10.20 -6.46
C CYS A 46 -28.46 11.38 -7.40
N LYS A 47 -29.12 12.40 -6.84
CA LYS A 47 -29.40 13.68 -7.50
C LYS A 47 -28.79 14.80 -6.65
N ILE A 48 -28.10 15.74 -7.30
CA ILE A 48 -27.47 16.90 -6.68
C ILE A 48 -28.16 18.16 -7.18
N PHE A 49 -28.63 18.97 -6.24
CA PHE A 49 -29.35 20.22 -6.47
C PHE A 49 -28.53 21.39 -5.90
N PHE A 50 -28.32 22.44 -6.70
CA PHE A 50 -27.67 23.65 -6.22
C PHE A 50 -28.71 24.62 -5.66
N ILE A 51 -28.56 24.98 -4.37
CA ILE A 51 -29.48 25.87 -3.67
C ILE A 51 -28.78 27.17 -3.25
N LYS A 52 -29.55 28.27 -3.21
CA LYS A 52 -29.09 29.54 -2.65
C LYS A 52 -29.36 29.44 -1.15
N HIS A 53 -28.33 29.22 -0.34
CA HIS A 53 -28.45 29.06 1.10
C HIS A 53 -27.21 29.65 1.78
N HIS A 54 -27.39 30.26 2.95
CA HIS A 54 -26.30 30.93 3.69
C HIS A 54 -25.45 29.97 4.53
N SER A 55 -25.93 28.76 4.82
CA SER A 55 -25.13 27.74 5.52
C SER A 55 -24.16 27.03 4.57
N ARG A 56 -22.99 26.59 5.08
CA ARG A 56 -22.00 25.78 4.33
C ARG A 56 -22.28 24.27 4.36
N GLN A 57 -23.44 23.84 4.86
CA GLN A 57 -23.75 22.43 5.11
C GLN A 57 -24.57 21.80 3.98
N ILE A 58 -24.31 20.52 3.71
CA ILE A 58 -25.08 19.72 2.75
C ILE A 58 -26.37 19.26 3.41
N GLN A 59 -27.52 19.48 2.78
CA GLN A 59 -28.78 18.86 3.18
C GLN A 59 -28.99 17.57 2.41
N VAL A 60 -29.45 16.51 3.09
CA VAL A 60 -29.71 15.19 2.49
C VAL A 60 -31.17 14.80 2.72
N LYS A 61 -31.88 14.48 1.63
CA LYS A 61 -33.23 13.90 1.67
C LYS A 61 -33.28 12.66 0.79
N GLY A 62 -33.16 11.48 1.40
CA GLY A 62 -33.02 10.21 0.68
C GLY A 62 -31.79 10.23 -0.25
N LYS A 63 -32.01 10.05 -1.56
CA LYS A 63 -30.96 10.09 -2.59
C LYS A 63 -30.70 11.49 -3.17
N ASN A 64 -31.31 12.53 -2.60
CA ASN A 64 -31.19 13.92 -3.05
C ASN A 64 -30.28 14.70 -2.12
N PHE A 65 -29.28 15.37 -2.69
CA PHE A 65 -28.31 16.22 -2.00
C PHE A 65 -28.50 17.66 -2.44
N TYR A 66 -28.53 18.59 -1.48
CA TYR A 66 -28.66 20.01 -1.75
C TYR A 66 -27.38 20.72 -1.32
N LEU A 67 -26.65 21.27 -2.29
CA LEU A 67 -25.36 21.92 -2.11
C LEU A 67 -25.53 23.44 -2.09
N PRO A 68 -25.07 24.14 -1.04
CA PRO A 68 -25.21 25.58 -0.90
C PRO A 68 -24.06 26.32 -1.60
N VAL A 69 -23.85 26.07 -2.90
CA VAL A 69 -22.71 26.63 -3.63
C VAL A 69 -23.16 27.39 -4.86
N LEU A 70 -23.20 28.71 -4.75
CA LEU A 70 -23.43 29.64 -5.85
C LEU A 70 -22.67 30.95 -5.60
N PRO A 71 -22.05 31.58 -6.62
CA PRO A 71 -21.83 31.06 -7.98
C PRO A 71 -20.69 30.03 -8.03
N LEU A 72 -20.82 28.98 -8.86
CA LEU A 72 -19.88 27.84 -8.88
C LEU A 72 -18.48 28.20 -9.37
N LYS A 73 -18.38 29.10 -10.35
CA LYS A 73 -17.07 29.52 -10.90
C LYS A 73 -16.15 30.12 -9.83
N LYS A 74 -16.70 30.95 -8.93
CA LYS A 74 -15.95 31.58 -7.83
C LYS A 74 -15.70 30.62 -6.66
N ASN A 75 -16.59 29.66 -6.45
CA ASN A 75 -16.56 28.74 -5.30
C ASN A 75 -16.24 27.30 -5.70
N PHE A 76 -15.47 27.11 -6.78
CA PHE A 76 -15.25 25.77 -7.34
C PHE A 76 -14.51 24.83 -6.38
N ARG A 77 -13.58 25.36 -5.58
CA ARG A 77 -12.88 24.57 -4.54
C ARG A 77 -13.85 24.03 -3.49
N LEU A 78 -14.73 24.89 -2.95
CA LEU A 78 -15.78 24.49 -2.02
C LEU A 78 -16.70 23.45 -2.65
N PHE A 79 -17.12 23.65 -3.90
CA PHE A 79 -17.90 22.65 -4.63
C PHE A 79 -17.18 21.30 -4.71
N ASN A 80 -15.89 21.29 -5.04
CA ASN A 80 -15.08 20.08 -5.15
C ASN A 80 -15.04 19.32 -3.81
N ASP A 81 -14.89 20.04 -2.69
CA ASP A 81 -14.93 19.46 -1.34
C ASP A 81 -16.31 18.89 -0.99
N LEU A 82 -17.39 19.62 -1.26
CA LEU A 82 -18.75 19.12 -1.01
C LEU A 82 -19.10 17.93 -1.90
N LEU A 83 -18.68 17.94 -3.17
CA LEU A 83 -18.86 16.82 -4.08
C LEU A 83 -18.13 15.57 -3.56
N ARG A 84 -16.93 15.74 -2.98
CA ARG A 84 -16.20 14.65 -2.33
C ARG A 84 -16.99 14.04 -1.19
N ILE A 85 -17.59 14.87 -0.34
CA ILE A 85 -18.44 14.39 0.76
C ILE A 85 -19.64 13.58 0.23
N VAL A 86 -20.33 14.09 -0.80
CA VAL A 86 -21.43 13.34 -1.45
C VAL A 86 -20.94 12.01 -2.01
N LEU A 87 -19.78 12.00 -2.68
CA LEU A 87 -19.21 10.79 -3.26
C LEU A 87 -18.83 9.76 -2.19
N ILE A 88 -18.25 10.17 -1.07
CA ILE A 88 -17.96 9.26 0.06
C ILE A 88 -19.26 8.61 0.55
N TYR A 89 -20.31 9.43 0.79
CA TYR A 89 -21.61 8.92 1.24
C TYR A 89 -22.21 7.89 0.26
N VAL A 90 -22.15 8.19 -1.04
CA VAL A 90 -22.68 7.31 -2.10
C VAL A 90 -21.85 6.02 -2.22
N LEU A 91 -20.52 6.13 -2.21
CA LEU A 91 -19.62 4.98 -2.32
C LEU A 91 -19.80 4.01 -1.16
N ASN A 92 -19.81 4.50 0.08
CA ASN A 92 -19.90 3.66 1.28
C ASN A 92 -21.16 2.78 1.28
N ARG A 93 -22.27 3.31 0.77
CA ARG A 93 -23.55 2.57 0.62
C ARG A 93 -23.64 1.66 -0.59
N ASN A 94 -22.65 1.71 -1.48
CA ASN A 94 -22.66 0.96 -2.75
C ASN A 94 -21.35 0.18 -2.96
N ASN A 95 -20.81 -0.40 -1.89
CA ASN A 95 -19.60 -1.24 -1.86
C ASN A 95 -18.33 -0.52 -2.38
N GLY A 96 -18.19 0.76 -2.08
CA GLY A 96 -16.98 1.53 -2.38
C GLY A 96 -16.54 2.39 -1.20
N PHE A 97 -15.38 3.01 -1.35
CA PHE A 97 -14.80 3.94 -0.39
C PHE A 97 -13.72 4.79 -1.08
N ILE A 98 -13.22 5.82 -0.40
CA ILE A 98 -12.15 6.69 -0.91
C ILE A 98 -10.99 6.69 0.08
N LEU A 99 -9.80 6.27 -0.37
CA LEU A 99 -8.58 6.41 0.42
C LEU A 99 -7.89 7.75 0.13
N HIS A 100 -7.29 8.35 1.15
CA HIS A 100 -6.27 9.38 1.04
C HIS A 100 -4.97 8.75 0.53
N ALA A 101 -4.76 8.82 -0.79
CA ALA A 101 -3.72 8.07 -1.47
C ALA A 101 -3.29 8.76 -2.77
N SER A 102 -2.06 8.49 -3.21
CA SER A 102 -1.63 8.74 -4.59
C SER A 102 -1.76 7.46 -5.40
N VAL A 103 -2.13 7.59 -6.66
CA VAL A 103 -2.47 6.46 -7.53
C VAL A 103 -1.70 6.56 -8.84
N LEU A 104 -0.98 5.50 -9.18
CA LEU A 104 -0.35 5.33 -10.48
C LEU A 104 -0.91 4.12 -11.20
N VAL A 105 -0.88 4.16 -12.53
CA VAL A 105 -1.31 3.06 -13.40
C VAL A 105 -0.17 2.71 -14.34
N GLU A 106 0.20 1.43 -14.29
CA GLU A 106 1.15 0.81 -15.21
C GLU A 106 0.48 -0.47 -15.76
N ASN A 107 0.59 -0.73 -17.06
CA ASN A 107 0.03 -1.93 -17.68
C ASN A 107 -1.46 -2.20 -17.37
N ARG A 108 -2.28 -1.14 -17.28
CA ARG A 108 -3.71 -1.18 -16.90
C ARG A 108 -3.99 -1.73 -15.49
N LEU A 109 -2.99 -1.69 -14.62
CA LEU A 109 -3.06 -2.10 -13.22
C LEU A 109 -2.75 -0.90 -12.32
N GLY A 110 -3.58 -0.71 -11.29
CA GLY A 110 -3.49 0.42 -10.38
C GLY A 110 -2.67 0.12 -9.13
N TYR A 111 -1.68 0.97 -8.84
CA TYR A 111 -0.84 0.97 -7.66
C TYR A 111 -1.31 2.09 -6.75
N ILE A 112 -1.67 1.75 -5.51
CA ILE A 112 -2.24 2.69 -4.56
C ILE A 112 -1.24 2.95 -3.46
N PHE A 113 -0.82 4.19 -3.27
CA PHE A 113 0.17 4.58 -2.25
C PHE A 113 -0.52 5.37 -1.14
N VAL A 114 -0.65 4.76 0.04
CA VAL A 114 -1.25 5.34 1.25
C VAL A 114 -0.16 5.72 2.26
N GLY A 115 -0.53 6.51 3.26
CA GLY A 115 0.36 6.87 4.36
C GLY A 115 -0.01 8.21 4.97
N LYS A 116 0.57 8.51 6.14
CA LYS A 116 0.40 9.80 6.81
C LYS A 116 0.78 10.98 5.91
N GLU A 117 0.43 12.19 6.33
CA GLU A 117 0.96 13.40 5.68
C GLU A 117 2.49 13.36 5.63
N ASP A 118 3.05 13.90 4.56
CA ASP A 118 4.49 13.94 4.28
C ASP A 118 5.25 12.61 4.17
N THR A 119 4.58 11.45 4.11
CA THR A 119 5.26 10.16 3.87
C THR A 119 5.82 9.99 2.45
N GLY A 120 5.57 10.94 1.56
CA GLY A 120 6.15 10.97 0.20
C GLY A 120 5.21 10.56 -0.93
N LYS A 121 3.88 10.54 -0.73
CA LYS A 121 2.88 10.32 -1.80
C LYS A 121 3.12 11.24 -3.02
N SER A 122 3.37 12.52 -2.78
CA SER A 122 3.73 13.50 -3.82
C SER A 122 5.04 13.15 -4.53
N THR A 123 5.99 12.59 -3.79
CA THR A 123 7.30 12.19 -4.32
C THR A 123 7.14 11.03 -5.31
N ILE A 124 6.30 10.04 -4.99
CA ILE A 124 5.99 8.94 -5.92
C ILE A 124 5.49 9.49 -7.26
N ARG A 125 4.55 10.44 -7.24
CA ARG A 125 4.05 11.06 -8.48
C ARG A 125 5.15 11.77 -9.29
N LYS A 126 6.04 12.50 -8.61
CA LYS A 126 7.17 13.19 -9.24
C LYS A 126 8.23 12.24 -9.78
N LEU A 127 8.41 11.08 -9.15
CA LEU A 127 9.36 10.07 -9.59
C LEU A 127 8.88 9.36 -10.86
N PHE A 128 7.57 9.25 -11.10
CA PHE A 128 7.00 8.56 -12.27
C PHE A 128 6.01 9.46 -13.04
N PRO A 129 6.48 10.57 -13.65
CA PRO A 129 5.64 11.47 -14.43
C PRO A 129 5.06 10.80 -15.68
N GLU A 130 5.75 9.81 -16.24
CA GLU A 130 5.34 9.05 -17.42
C GLU A 130 4.14 8.13 -17.17
N LEU A 131 3.92 7.71 -15.92
CA LEU A 131 2.81 6.84 -15.57
C LEU A 131 1.51 7.62 -15.49
N VAL A 132 0.39 6.98 -15.85
CA VAL A 132 -0.94 7.58 -15.73
C VAL A 132 -1.29 7.70 -14.24
N CYS A 133 -1.71 8.88 -13.80
CA CYS A 133 -2.26 9.07 -12.45
C CYS A 133 -3.78 9.16 -12.50
N LEU A 134 -4.44 8.45 -11.57
CA LEU A 134 -5.89 8.51 -11.40
C LEU A 134 -6.31 9.36 -10.19
N GLY A 135 -5.37 9.83 -9.38
CA GLY A 135 -5.62 10.72 -8.25
C GLY A 135 -4.37 10.92 -7.40
N ASP A 136 -4.07 12.15 -7.00
CA ASP A 136 -2.89 12.47 -6.17
C ASP A 136 -3.19 12.39 -4.67
N ASP A 137 -4.42 12.69 -4.26
CA ASP A 137 -4.87 12.64 -2.86
C ASP A 137 -6.08 11.71 -2.66
N THR A 138 -6.60 11.09 -3.71
CA THR A 138 -7.76 10.19 -3.60
C THR A 138 -7.62 8.94 -4.46
N ALA A 139 -7.73 7.77 -3.86
CA ALA A 139 -8.03 6.53 -4.56
C ALA A 139 -9.51 6.18 -4.40
N ILE A 140 -10.29 6.26 -5.49
CA ILE A 140 -11.69 5.85 -5.50
C ILE A 140 -11.75 4.35 -5.78
N ILE A 141 -12.20 3.59 -4.79
CA ILE A 141 -12.26 2.13 -4.85
C ILE A 141 -13.72 1.70 -4.82
N ARG A 142 -14.08 0.78 -5.70
CA ARG A 142 -15.41 0.17 -5.68
C ARG A 142 -15.34 -1.31 -6.04
N LYS A 143 -16.08 -2.11 -5.28
CA LYS A 143 -16.36 -3.50 -5.61
C LYS A 143 -17.46 -3.58 -6.66
N ILE A 144 -17.15 -4.26 -7.77
CA ILE A 144 -18.14 -4.62 -8.79
C ILE A 144 -18.13 -6.14 -8.89
N ARG A 145 -19.28 -6.77 -8.61
CA ARG A 145 -19.42 -8.22 -8.46
C ARG A 145 -18.43 -8.77 -7.42
N ARG A 146 -17.40 -9.50 -7.84
CA ARG A 146 -16.42 -10.14 -6.95
C ARG A 146 -15.07 -9.43 -6.89
N ARG A 147 -14.83 -8.39 -7.69
CA ARG A 147 -13.52 -7.72 -7.81
C ARG A 147 -13.60 -6.26 -7.40
N PHE A 148 -12.49 -5.76 -6.85
CA PHE A 148 -12.31 -4.34 -6.57
C PHE A 148 -11.61 -3.66 -7.75
N PHE A 149 -12.06 -2.46 -8.06
CA PHE A 149 -11.52 -1.63 -9.11
C PHE A 149 -11.15 -0.27 -8.56
N LEU A 150 -10.14 0.31 -9.16
CA LEU A 150 -9.69 1.67 -8.93
C LEU A 150 -10.19 2.57 -10.05
N PHE A 151 -10.67 3.74 -9.67
CA PHE A 151 -11.28 4.70 -10.58
C PHE A 151 -10.57 6.04 -10.57
N GLY A 152 -10.61 6.68 -11.73
CA GLY A 152 -10.28 8.09 -11.90
C GLY A 152 -11.01 8.99 -10.92
N SER A 153 -10.27 9.88 -10.29
CA SER A 153 -10.81 10.89 -9.40
C SER A 153 -11.36 12.08 -10.20
N PRO A 154 -12.63 12.46 -9.99
CA PRO A 154 -13.16 13.69 -10.58
C PRO A 154 -12.60 14.94 -9.87
N PHE A 155 -11.88 14.78 -8.75
CA PHE A 155 -11.50 15.93 -7.93
C PHE A 155 -10.34 16.73 -8.52
N TYR A 156 -10.51 18.04 -8.54
CA TYR A 156 -9.45 18.98 -8.86
C TYR A 156 -8.58 19.17 -7.62
N GLN A 157 -7.50 18.41 -7.55
CA GLN A 157 -6.56 18.38 -6.42
C GLN A 157 -5.37 19.30 -6.72
N ARG A 158 -4.22 18.70 -7.03
CA ARG A 158 -2.98 19.39 -7.37
C ARG A 158 -2.86 19.70 -8.87
N THR A 159 -3.89 19.36 -9.63
CA THR A 159 -3.97 19.53 -11.08
C THR A 159 -5.08 20.51 -11.45
N ASN A 160 -4.88 21.25 -12.55
CA ASN A 160 -5.88 22.16 -13.11
C ASN A 160 -6.97 21.44 -13.94
N ARG A 161 -7.01 20.11 -13.88
CA ARG A 161 -7.97 19.23 -14.56
C ARG A 161 -8.33 18.04 -13.67
N ALA A 162 -9.51 17.46 -13.89
CA ALA A 162 -9.85 16.15 -13.32
C ALA A 162 -8.91 15.06 -13.85
N TYR A 163 -8.80 13.97 -13.11
CA TYR A 163 -8.02 12.81 -13.56
C TYR A 163 -8.82 12.01 -14.59
N PRO A 164 -8.15 11.24 -15.48
CA PRO A 164 -8.83 10.45 -16.49
C PRO A 164 -9.89 9.53 -15.87
N ASN A 165 -11.10 9.53 -16.43
CA ASN A 165 -12.19 8.65 -15.98
C ASN A 165 -11.97 7.19 -16.42
N GLN A 166 -10.94 6.57 -15.86
CA GLN A 166 -10.55 5.20 -16.16
C GLN A 166 -10.93 4.27 -15.02
N LYS A 167 -11.14 2.99 -15.36
CA LYS A 167 -11.37 1.89 -14.43
C LYS A 167 -10.29 0.84 -14.64
N VAL A 168 -9.50 0.59 -13.61
CA VAL A 168 -8.41 -0.40 -13.65
C VAL A 168 -8.55 -1.41 -12.51
N LEU A 169 -7.96 -2.60 -12.69
CA LEU A 169 -7.82 -3.55 -11.59
C LEU A 169 -6.78 -3.03 -10.61
N ILE A 170 -6.98 -3.32 -9.32
CA ILE A 170 -6.00 -2.96 -8.29
C ILE A 170 -4.90 -4.01 -8.28
N ARG A 171 -3.66 -3.55 -8.41
CA ARG A 171 -2.48 -4.40 -8.35
C ARG A 171 -2.12 -4.73 -6.90
N ALA A 172 -1.94 -3.68 -6.11
CA ALA A 172 -1.63 -3.73 -4.69
C ALA A 172 -1.78 -2.34 -4.07
N VAL A 173 -1.83 -2.31 -2.73
CA VAL A 173 -1.75 -1.11 -1.92
C VAL A 173 -0.38 -1.08 -1.21
N PHE A 174 0.25 0.08 -1.14
CA PHE A 174 1.54 0.30 -0.49
C PHE A 174 1.41 1.39 0.57
N GLU A 175 1.60 1.03 1.83
CA GLU A 175 1.73 1.97 2.94
C GLU A 175 3.16 2.51 2.99
N LEU A 176 3.31 3.79 2.65
CA LEU A 176 4.60 4.46 2.58
C LEU A 176 5.22 4.66 3.97
N LYS A 177 6.48 4.27 4.09
CA LYS A 177 7.38 4.54 5.21
C LYS A 177 8.61 5.27 4.67
N LYS A 178 9.05 6.31 5.37
CA LYS A 178 10.29 7.00 5.01
C LYS A 178 11.46 6.11 5.38
N ALA A 179 12.39 5.93 4.45
CA ALA A 179 13.67 5.28 4.65
C ALA A 179 14.67 5.82 3.61
N ASP A 180 15.95 5.63 3.89
CA ASP A 180 17.07 5.76 2.95
C ASP A 180 17.35 4.47 2.17
N PHE A 181 16.64 3.40 2.52
CA PHE A 181 16.64 2.10 1.86
C PHE A 181 15.28 1.72 1.28
N ASN A 182 15.25 0.64 0.48
CA ASN A 182 14.01 0.03 0.01
C ASN A 182 13.73 -1.31 0.70
N LEU A 183 12.52 -1.45 1.25
CA LEU A 183 12.01 -2.69 1.83
C LEU A 183 10.50 -2.78 1.56
N VAL A 184 10.06 -3.92 1.04
CA VAL A 184 8.65 -4.22 0.78
C VAL A 184 8.22 -5.43 1.61
N LYS A 185 7.30 -5.20 2.54
CA LYS A 185 6.80 -6.18 3.52
C LYS A 185 5.30 -6.37 3.34
N LEU A 186 4.82 -7.61 3.28
CA LEU A 186 3.37 -7.87 3.28
C LEU A 186 2.77 -7.54 4.65
N LEU A 187 1.67 -6.78 4.66
CA LEU A 187 0.91 -6.53 5.89
C LEU A 187 0.05 -7.73 6.27
N SER A 188 0.00 -8.03 7.57
CA SER A 188 -1.01 -8.91 8.15
C SER A 188 -2.40 -8.31 8.01
N PHE A 189 -3.44 -9.13 8.18
CA PHE A 189 -4.83 -8.67 8.08
C PHE A 189 -5.17 -7.51 9.05
N PRO A 190 -4.77 -7.56 10.35
CA PRO A 190 -4.98 -6.43 11.26
C PRO A 190 -4.23 -5.15 10.85
N GLU A 191 -2.97 -5.29 10.41
CA GLU A 191 -2.18 -4.15 9.93
C GLU A 191 -2.82 -3.53 8.68
N ASN A 192 -3.30 -4.36 7.75
CA ASN A 192 -3.99 -3.90 6.55
C ASN A 192 -5.28 -3.13 6.89
N LEU A 193 -6.13 -3.68 7.77
CA LEU A 193 -7.33 -2.98 8.25
C LEU A 193 -7.00 -1.64 8.92
N LYS A 194 -5.97 -1.60 9.77
CA LYS A 194 -5.49 -0.37 10.40
C LYS A 194 -5.00 0.65 9.36
N SER A 195 -4.23 0.20 8.37
CA SER A 195 -3.70 1.02 7.30
C SER A 195 -4.83 1.65 6.48
N LEU A 196 -5.82 0.86 6.04
CA LEU A 196 -6.97 1.36 5.29
C LEU A 196 -7.83 2.33 6.11
N SER A 197 -8.19 1.94 7.33
CA SER A 197 -9.03 2.78 8.21
C SER A 197 -8.38 4.13 8.53
N SER A 198 -7.06 4.15 8.76
CA SER A 198 -6.32 5.39 9.04
C SER A 198 -6.16 6.31 7.82
N ASN A 199 -6.35 5.78 6.62
CA ASN A 199 -6.20 6.50 5.37
C ASN A 199 -7.53 6.62 4.61
N THR A 200 -8.70 6.43 5.23
CA THR A 200 -9.99 6.57 4.54
C THR A 200 -10.64 7.93 4.81
N TYR A 201 -11.19 8.56 3.77
CA TYR A 201 -12.07 9.71 3.94
C TYR A 201 -13.45 9.28 4.46
N ILE A 202 -13.97 10.04 5.43
CA ILE A 202 -15.29 9.81 6.05
C ILE A 202 -16.18 11.02 5.76
N ALA A 203 -17.42 10.77 5.31
CA ALA A 203 -18.34 11.84 4.90
C ALA A 203 -18.84 12.68 6.08
N ASN A 204 -18.85 12.14 7.30
CA ASN A 204 -19.45 12.77 8.49
C ASN A 204 -20.90 13.27 8.23
N ILE A 205 -21.65 12.57 7.37
CA ILE A 205 -23.05 12.88 7.05
C ILE A 205 -23.93 11.66 7.33
N GLY A 206 -24.94 11.82 8.19
CA GLY A 206 -25.87 10.73 8.56
C GLY A 206 -25.49 10.03 9.88
N LYS A 207 -26.06 8.84 10.11
CA LYS A 207 -25.80 8.05 11.32
C LYS A 207 -24.39 7.45 11.29
N LYS A 208 -23.51 7.93 12.17
CA LYS A 208 -22.09 7.52 12.23
C LYS A 208 -21.88 6.00 12.40
N SER A 209 -22.75 5.32 13.14
CA SER A 209 -22.62 3.88 13.41
C SER A 209 -22.81 3.04 12.15
N GLU A 210 -23.85 3.32 11.38
CA GLU A 210 -24.19 2.60 10.14
C GLU A 210 -23.09 2.77 9.07
N GLU A 211 -22.57 3.98 8.89
CA GLU A 211 -21.49 4.23 7.92
C GLU A 211 -20.21 3.49 8.30
N LYS A 212 -19.90 3.41 9.60
CA LYS A 212 -18.71 2.72 10.10
C LYS A 212 -18.82 1.21 9.88
N GLU A 213 -20.00 0.62 10.07
CA GLU A 213 -20.23 -0.81 9.83
C GLU A 213 -20.10 -1.17 8.34
N LEU A 214 -20.72 -0.39 7.45
CA LEU A 214 -20.59 -0.57 5.99
C LEU A 214 -19.14 -0.46 5.53
N LEU A 215 -18.39 0.52 6.05
CA LEU A 215 -16.98 0.69 5.77
C LEU A 215 -16.15 -0.50 6.26
N LEU A 216 -16.36 -0.96 7.50
CA LEU A 216 -15.61 -2.08 8.07
C LEU A 216 -15.83 -3.38 7.27
N LYS A 217 -17.08 -3.63 6.83
CA LYS A 217 -17.41 -4.75 5.94
C LYS A 217 -16.68 -4.63 4.60
N ASN A 218 -16.68 -3.45 3.99
CA ASN A 218 -16.00 -3.20 2.73
C ASN A 218 -14.48 -3.34 2.86
N TYR A 219 -13.87 -2.85 3.94
CA TYR A 219 -12.44 -3.01 4.21
C TYR A 219 -12.07 -4.48 4.40
N SER A 220 -12.85 -5.22 5.17
CA SER A 220 -12.58 -6.63 5.43
C SER A 220 -12.58 -7.44 4.13
N ASP A 221 -13.58 -7.25 3.27
CA ASP A 221 -13.62 -7.90 1.96
C ASP A 221 -12.51 -7.41 1.02
N PHE A 222 -12.13 -6.14 1.10
CA PHE A 222 -11.00 -5.60 0.35
C PHE A 222 -9.68 -6.24 0.76
N CYS A 223 -9.40 -6.32 2.07
CA CYS A 223 -8.19 -6.93 2.64
C CYS A 223 -8.07 -8.42 2.31
N LEU A 224 -9.19 -9.14 2.21
CA LEU A 224 -9.19 -10.56 1.84
C LEU A 224 -8.87 -10.78 0.34
N LYS A 225 -9.09 -9.77 -0.51
CA LYS A 225 -8.96 -9.89 -1.97
C LYS A 225 -7.78 -9.15 -2.57
N ASN A 226 -7.25 -8.17 -1.85
CA ASN A 226 -6.16 -7.32 -2.32
C ASN A 226 -5.03 -7.34 -1.29
N LYS A 227 -3.80 -7.38 -1.78
CA LYS A 227 -2.62 -7.33 -0.94
C LYS A 227 -2.29 -5.88 -0.61
N THR A 228 -1.88 -5.66 0.63
CA THR A 228 -1.31 -4.41 1.10
C THR A 228 0.07 -4.67 1.66
N PHE A 229 1.03 -3.82 1.32
CA PHE A 229 2.41 -3.93 1.73
C PHE A 229 2.84 -2.65 2.47
N SER A 230 3.73 -2.76 3.45
CA SER A 230 4.58 -1.64 3.84
C SER A 230 5.66 -1.44 2.78
N LEU A 231 5.84 -0.20 2.34
CA LEU A 231 6.90 0.23 1.43
C LEU A 231 7.77 1.25 2.14
N TYR A 232 8.91 0.79 2.65
CA TYR A 232 10.03 1.66 3.01
C TYR A 232 10.74 1.96 1.70
N PHE A 233 10.88 3.23 1.35
CA PHE A 233 11.47 3.60 0.07
C PHE A 233 12.40 4.78 0.20
N LYS A 234 13.53 4.63 -0.48
CA LYS A 234 14.41 5.71 -0.87
C LYS A 234 13.69 6.56 -1.92
N LYS A 235 13.90 7.88 -1.88
CA LYS A 235 13.24 8.84 -2.79
C LYS A 235 13.81 8.82 -4.21
N ASP A 236 14.01 7.65 -4.79
CA ASP A 236 14.41 7.45 -6.18
C ASP A 236 13.58 6.31 -6.83
N ARG A 237 13.89 5.92 -8.07
CA ARG A 237 13.11 4.94 -8.82
C ARG A 237 13.44 3.47 -8.48
N SER A 238 14.47 3.22 -7.66
CA SER A 238 15.00 1.86 -7.43
C SER A 238 14.06 0.93 -6.66
N PHE A 239 13.02 1.46 -6.00
CA PHE A 239 12.03 0.63 -5.32
C PHE A 239 11.02 -0.02 -6.28
N TRP A 240 10.84 0.49 -7.50
CA TRP A 240 9.76 0.05 -8.40
C TRP A 240 9.85 -1.45 -8.73
N PRO A 241 11.02 -2.01 -9.07
CA PRO A 241 11.14 -3.45 -9.36
C PRO A 241 10.82 -4.34 -8.15
N LEU A 242 11.04 -3.85 -6.92
CA LEU A 242 10.70 -4.56 -5.68
C LEU A 242 9.18 -4.68 -5.50
N LEU A 243 8.38 -3.76 -6.04
CA LEU A 243 6.92 -3.84 -5.99
C LEU A 243 6.44 -5.08 -6.75
N GLU A 244 6.83 -5.25 -8.01
CA GLU A 244 6.37 -6.38 -8.82
C GLU A 244 6.83 -7.73 -8.27
N GLN A 245 8.06 -7.79 -7.76
CA GLN A 245 8.60 -8.98 -7.12
C GLN A 245 7.81 -9.35 -5.86
N SER A 246 7.47 -8.38 -5.01
CA SER A 246 6.71 -8.65 -3.78
C SER A 246 5.28 -9.11 -4.05
N ILE A 247 4.67 -8.65 -5.15
CA ILE A 247 3.29 -9.04 -5.48
C ILE A 247 3.22 -10.40 -6.18
N SER A 248 4.16 -10.72 -7.08
CA SER A 248 4.19 -11.99 -7.83
C SER A 248 4.44 -13.21 -6.94
N GLU A 249 5.10 -13.04 -5.79
CA GLU A 249 5.48 -14.15 -4.93
C GLU A 249 4.63 -14.24 -3.66
N ASN A 250 3.64 -15.14 -3.68
CA ASN A 250 3.02 -15.65 -2.46
C ASN A 250 3.96 -16.67 -1.80
N LEU A 251 4.56 -16.31 -0.68
CA LEU A 251 5.03 -17.30 0.29
C LEU A 251 3.79 -17.82 1.01
N THR A 252 3.11 -18.77 0.37
CA THR A 252 1.92 -19.43 0.92
C THR A 252 2.23 -20.02 2.29
N ARG A 253 1.23 -20.14 3.19
CA ARG A 253 1.40 -20.80 4.50
C ARG A 253 2.11 -22.16 4.40
N GLN A 254 1.84 -22.93 3.34
CA GLN A 254 2.55 -24.18 3.06
C GLN A 254 4.03 -23.98 2.73
N ARG A 255 4.40 -22.95 1.97
CA ARG A 255 5.80 -22.57 1.72
C ARG A 255 6.48 -22.03 2.99
N ILE A 256 5.79 -21.23 3.80
CA ILE A 256 6.28 -20.78 5.11
C ILE A 256 6.53 -21.99 6.01
N ASN A 257 5.59 -22.94 6.10
CA ASN A 257 5.77 -24.19 6.85
C ASN A 257 6.90 -25.05 6.30
N LYS A 258 7.14 -25.03 4.98
CA LYS A 258 8.28 -25.72 4.36
C LYS A 258 9.60 -25.00 4.66
N ILE A 259 9.61 -23.67 4.68
CA ILE A 259 10.76 -22.84 5.04
C ILE A 259 11.08 -22.99 6.53
N THR A 260 10.09 -22.97 7.41
CA THR A 260 10.29 -23.24 8.85
C THR A 260 10.70 -24.68 9.12
N LYS A 261 10.33 -25.65 8.29
CA LYS A 261 10.89 -27.01 8.35
C LYS A 261 12.33 -27.10 7.84
N LEU A 262 12.74 -26.22 6.91
CA LEU A 262 14.13 -26.13 6.43
C LEU A 262 15.03 -25.38 7.42
N ILE A 263 14.47 -24.48 8.23
CA ILE A 263 15.13 -23.93 9.42
C ILE A 263 15.19 -25.04 10.46
N ASN A 264 16.36 -25.27 11.10
CA ASN A 264 16.51 -26.31 12.12
C ASN A 264 15.41 -26.13 13.20
N PRO A 265 14.57 -27.15 13.45
CA PRO A 265 13.56 -27.08 14.50
C PRO A 265 14.15 -26.77 15.89
N ARG A 266 15.42 -27.13 16.15
CA ARG A 266 16.14 -26.79 17.40
C ARG A 266 16.37 -25.30 17.57
N VAL A 267 16.50 -24.54 16.49
CA VAL A 267 16.74 -23.10 16.56
C VAL A 267 15.45 -22.31 16.56
N LEU A 268 14.42 -22.80 15.87
CA LEU A 268 13.06 -22.28 16.07
C LEU A 268 12.61 -22.42 17.54
N LYS A 269 13.05 -23.47 18.24
CA LYS A 269 12.81 -23.66 19.68
C LYS A 269 13.61 -22.71 20.59
N LYS A 270 14.76 -22.17 20.13
CA LYS A 270 15.58 -21.20 20.88
C LYS A 270 15.14 -19.75 20.68
N LEU A 271 14.35 -19.48 19.65
CA LEU A 271 13.80 -18.15 19.44
C LEU A 271 12.84 -17.78 20.59
N PRO A 272 12.90 -16.53 21.08
CA PRO A 272 11.96 -16.02 22.05
C PRO A 272 10.49 -16.31 21.68
N LYS A 273 9.71 -16.76 22.66
CA LYS A 273 8.25 -16.90 22.52
C LYS A 273 7.64 -15.53 22.19
N GLY A 274 7.29 -15.33 20.92
CA GLY A 274 6.67 -14.10 20.43
C GLY A 274 7.11 -13.67 19.04
N ILE A 275 8.24 -14.14 18.52
CA ILE A 275 8.71 -13.71 17.19
C ILE A 275 7.82 -14.27 16.09
N ILE A 276 7.23 -13.39 15.29
CA ILE A 276 6.38 -13.74 14.15
C ILE A 276 7.11 -13.46 12.84
N TRP A 277 7.39 -14.50 12.05
CA TRP A 277 8.06 -14.39 10.75
C TRP A 277 7.11 -14.00 9.62
N PHE A 278 7.57 -13.11 8.76
CA PHE A 278 6.92 -12.74 7.51
C PHE A 278 7.97 -12.49 6.43
N PRO A 279 7.61 -12.68 5.15
CA PRO A 279 8.55 -12.47 4.07
C PRO A 279 8.63 -11.01 3.64
N ALA A 280 9.79 -10.61 3.13
CA ALA A 280 10.00 -9.31 2.52
C ALA A 280 11.01 -9.35 1.37
N VAL A 281 10.99 -8.31 0.54
CA VAL A 281 11.99 -8.05 -0.50
C VAL A 281 12.64 -6.70 -0.23
N ALA A 282 13.97 -6.62 -0.30
CA ALA A 282 14.70 -5.39 -0.01
C ALA A 282 15.80 -5.10 -1.03
N SER A 283 16.20 -3.82 -1.08
CA SER A 283 17.41 -3.37 -1.74
C SER A 283 18.67 -3.74 -0.95
N TRP A 284 19.81 -3.59 -1.59
CA TRP A 284 21.13 -3.70 -0.97
C TRP A 284 21.34 -2.76 0.23
N GLU A 285 20.93 -1.51 0.09
CA GLU A 285 21.13 -0.43 1.05
C GLU A 285 20.51 -0.77 2.41
N PHE A 286 19.34 -1.41 2.39
CA PHE A 286 18.63 -1.84 3.60
C PHE A 286 19.51 -2.69 4.53
N LEU A 287 20.37 -3.56 3.99
CA LEU A 287 21.26 -4.36 4.84
C LEU A 287 22.33 -3.51 5.53
N LYS A 288 22.77 -2.40 4.93
CA LYS A 288 23.75 -1.50 5.56
C LYS A 288 23.16 -0.79 6.76
N ASP A 289 21.86 -0.53 6.74
CA ASP A 289 21.14 0.18 7.78
C ASP A 289 20.58 -0.75 8.87
N CYS A 290 20.70 -2.06 8.68
CA CYS A 290 20.35 -3.02 9.72
C CYS A 290 21.43 -3.04 10.81
N LEU A 291 20.99 -3.05 12.07
CA LEU A 291 21.90 -3.29 13.20
C LEU A 291 22.40 -4.73 13.13
N VAL A 292 23.71 -4.93 13.07
CA VAL A 292 24.27 -6.28 13.10
C VAL A 292 24.78 -6.57 14.49
N ILE A 293 24.18 -7.56 15.15
CA ILE A 293 24.69 -8.10 16.42
C ILE A 293 25.46 -9.37 16.06
N ASN A 294 26.78 -9.32 16.14
CA ASN A 294 27.65 -10.45 15.87
C ASN A 294 28.66 -10.65 16.99
N GLU A 295 28.76 -11.88 17.48
CA GLU A 295 29.97 -12.39 18.12
C GLU A 295 30.62 -13.40 17.15
N ALA A 296 31.49 -12.90 16.28
CA ALA A 296 32.36 -13.64 15.36
C ALA A 296 31.71 -14.73 14.48
N SER A 297 31.49 -14.45 13.19
CA SER A 297 31.11 -15.46 12.18
C SER A 297 32.07 -15.49 10.99
N TRP A 298 32.70 -16.65 10.76
CA TRP A 298 33.56 -16.91 9.59
C TRP A 298 33.00 -18.04 8.71
N ASN A 299 33.07 -17.79 7.40
CA ASN A 299 32.90 -18.71 6.28
C ASN A 299 31.50 -19.30 6.00
N PHE A 300 30.75 -18.58 5.16
CA PHE A 300 29.76 -19.17 4.26
C PHE A 300 30.33 -19.28 2.85
N GLU A 301 30.54 -20.51 2.40
CA GLU A 301 30.90 -20.81 1.01
C GLU A 301 29.68 -21.43 0.33
N PHE A 302 29.39 -20.94 -0.87
CA PHE A 302 28.19 -21.27 -1.61
C PHE A 302 28.62 -21.46 -3.05
N ASN A 303 28.57 -22.71 -3.55
CA ASN A 303 28.87 -23.10 -4.94
C ASN A 303 29.93 -22.21 -5.63
N GLY A 304 31.08 -22.02 -4.98
CA GLY A 304 32.24 -21.32 -5.55
C GLY A 304 32.20 -19.77 -5.63
N GLN A 305 31.25 -19.04 -5.04
CA GLN A 305 31.22 -17.56 -5.13
C GLN A 305 31.40 -16.80 -3.80
N ARG A 306 32.55 -16.10 -3.68
CA ARG A 306 33.07 -15.29 -2.54
C ARG A 306 32.24 -14.06 -2.10
N ARG A 307 31.04 -13.81 -2.63
CA ARG A 307 30.39 -12.47 -2.54
C ARG A 307 29.70 -12.19 -1.20
N VAL A 308 29.01 -13.14 -0.56
CA VAL A 308 28.31 -12.88 0.72
C VAL A 308 29.29 -12.72 1.90
N LYS A 309 30.42 -13.44 1.90
CA LYS A 309 31.51 -13.23 2.87
C LYS A 309 32.01 -11.77 2.89
N ARG A 310 32.01 -11.08 1.74
CA ARG A 310 32.45 -9.68 1.64
C ARG A 310 31.45 -8.71 2.23
N ILE A 311 30.17 -9.03 2.20
CA ILE A 311 29.06 -8.15 2.57
C ILE A 311 29.01 -7.94 4.08
N ALA A 312 28.88 -9.03 4.83
CA ALA A 312 28.84 -8.99 6.28
C ALA A 312 30.16 -8.46 6.84
N LYS A 313 31.30 -8.91 6.28
CA LYS A 313 32.62 -8.40 6.65
C LYS A 313 32.81 -6.90 6.40
N PHE A 314 32.26 -6.36 5.31
CA PHE A 314 32.33 -4.93 4.99
C PHE A 314 31.46 -4.08 5.93
N ILE A 315 30.33 -4.62 6.39
CA ILE A 315 29.44 -3.93 7.35
C ILE A 315 30.00 -3.99 8.78
N ILE A 316 30.65 -5.09 9.19
CA ILE A 316 30.84 -5.43 10.62
C ILE A 316 32.26 -5.17 11.18
N GLN A 317 33.34 -5.16 10.37
CA GLN A 317 34.74 -5.05 10.87
C GLN A 317 35.04 -5.91 12.14
N PRO A 318 35.03 -7.25 12.08
CA PRO A 318 34.96 -8.11 13.27
C PRO A 318 36.28 -8.30 14.05
N THR A 319 36.17 -8.47 15.38
CA THR A 319 37.18 -9.01 16.32
C THR A 319 36.92 -10.50 16.64
N ILE A 320 37.94 -11.23 17.14
CA ILE A 320 38.11 -12.68 16.92
C ILE A 320 37.73 -13.58 18.14
N PHE A 321 37.01 -14.69 17.86
CA PHE A 321 36.78 -15.96 18.60
C PHE A 321 35.59 -16.09 19.61
N SER A 322 34.72 -17.10 19.43
CA SER A 322 33.62 -17.48 20.37
C SER A 322 33.18 -18.97 20.23
N PRO A 323 32.85 -19.68 21.34
CA PRO A 323 32.55 -21.15 21.44
C PRO A 323 31.37 -21.64 20.60
N HIS A 324 30.50 -20.71 20.30
CA HIS A 324 29.42 -20.76 19.37
C HIS A 324 29.74 -21.28 17.93
N THR A 325 30.95 -21.03 17.45
CA THR A 325 31.47 -21.44 16.12
C THR A 325 31.47 -22.96 15.93
N GLU A 326 31.79 -23.70 16.98
CA GLU A 326 31.98 -25.15 16.94
C GLU A 326 30.65 -25.91 16.78
N LEU A 327 29.60 -25.39 17.41
CA LEU A 327 28.23 -25.92 17.31
C LEU A 327 27.65 -25.77 15.90
N ILE A 328 27.94 -24.67 15.20
CA ILE A 328 27.49 -24.42 13.83
C ILE A 328 28.13 -25.41 12.85
N ASN A 329 29.42 -25.70 13.00
CA ASN A 329 30.11 -26.66 12.14
C ASN A 329 29.52 -28.07 12.27
N LYS A 330 29.17 -28.48 13.50
CA LYS A 330 28.52 -29.77 13.78
C LYS A 330 27.11 -29.87 13.18
N ILE A 331 26.35 -28.78 13.17
CA ILE A 331 25.00 -28.74 12.60
C ILE A 331 25.03 -28.66 11.06
N LYS A 332 26.01 -27.95 10.46
CA LYS A 332 26.21 -27.90 9.01
C LYS A 332 26.49 -29.30 8.44
N GLN A 333 27.32 -30.10 9.11
CA GLN A 333 27.57 -31.50 8.73
C GLN A 333 26.29 -32.37 8.78
N GLN A 334 25.32 -32.03 9.64
CA GLN A 334 24.07 -32.79 9.77
C GLN A 334 23.00 -32.46 8.72
N MET A 335 23.12 -31.35 7.97
CA MET A 335 22.06 -30.88 7.07
C MET A 335 22.21 -31.29 5.59
N GLY A 336 23.39 -31.73 5.13
CA GLY A 336 23.63 -32.21 3.76
C GLY A 336 23.31 -31.20 2.63
N GLU A 337 23.15 -31.70 1.40
CA GLU A 337 23.00 -30.93 0.13
C GLU A 337 21.69 -30.12 -0.04
N LYS A 338 20.77 -30.10 0.94
CA LYS A 338 19.49 -29.35 0.84
C LYS A 338 19.62 -27.82 1.00
N ALA A 339 20.83 -27.28 0.89
CA ALA A 339 21.21 -25.91 1.27
C ALA A 339 20.94 -24.81 0.20
N ASP A 340 20.43 -25.15 -0.98
CA ASP A 340 20.37 -24.25 -2.14
C ASP A 340 19.23 -23.20 -2.13
N LYS A 341 18.51 -23.00 -1.02
CA LYS A 341 17.52 -21.90 -0.89
C LYS A 341 17.67 -21.17 0.43
N GLN A 342 18.41 -20.05 0.41
CA GLN A 342 18.74 -19.28 1.61
C GLN A 342 17.83 -18.03 1.78
N TRP A 343 17.63 -17.52 3.00
CA TRP A 343 16.76 -16.38 3.34
C TRP A 343 17.34 -15.61 4.53
N ILE A 344 17.50 -14.28 4.45
CA ILE A 344 18.03 -13.43 5.55
C ILE A 344 17.02 -13.28 6.67
N THR A 345 17.36 -13.79 7.84
CA THR A 345 16.56 -13.68 9.05
C THR A 345 16.83 -12.34 9.74
N LEU A 346 15.82 -11.49 9.87
CA LEU A 346 15.90 -10.19 10.57
C LEU A 346 14.89 -10.13 11.69
N ILE A 347 15.20 -9.46 12.80
CA ILE A 347 14.18 -9.11 13.78
C ILE A 347 13.88 -7.62 13.67
N GLU A 348 12.62 -7.28 13.43
CA GLU A 348 12.08 -5.93 13.47
C GLU A 348 11.55 -5.64 14.87
N LYS A 349 12.06 -4.57 15.49
CA LYS A 349 11.54 -3.97 16.72
C LYS A 349 11.54 -2.45 16.56
N ASP A 350 10.37 -1.82 16.68
CA ASP A 350 10.23 -0.36 16.58
C ASP A 350 10.81 0.26 15.27
N ASN A 351 10.70 -0.47 14.15
CA ASN A 351 11.32 -0.19 12.84
C ASN A 351 12.86 -0.27 12.80
N VAL A 352 13.50 -0.69 13.89
CA VAL A 352 14.90 -1.11 13.88
C VAL A 352 14.95 -2.56 13.44
N PHE A 353 15.69 -2.82 12.37
CA PHE A 353 15.91 -4.17 11.86
C PHE A 353 17.27 -4.64 12.35
N THR A 354 17.27 -5.72 13.12
CA THR A 354 18.49 -6.35 13.60
C THR A 354 18.76 -7.59 12.77
N ILE A 355 19.93 -7.62 12.13
CA ILE A 355 20.48 -8.85 11.58
C ILE A 355 20.99 -9.68 12.75
N ILE A 356 20.38 -10.84 12.96
CA ILE A 356 20.88 -11.83 13.91
C ILE A 356 21.82 -12.75 13.17
N ASP A 357 23.02 -12.28 12.88
CA ASP A 357 24.11 -13.11 12.39
C ASP A 357 25.17 -13.22 13.48
N GLY A 358 24.89 -14.12 14.41
CA GLY A 358 25.73 -14.41 15.56
C GLY A 358 25.80 -15.91 15.73
N ASN A 359 24.83 -16.53 16.41
CA ASN A 359 24.86 -17.99 16.64
C ASN A 359 23.54 -18.73 16.71
N HIS A 360 22.45 -18.14 16.23
CA HIS A 360 21.16 -18.82 16.13
C HIS A 360 20.54 -18.56 14.74
N LEU A 361 21.04 -19.30 13.73
CA LEU A 361 20.56 -19.42 12.33
C LEU A 361 19.99 -18.15 11.67
N ALA A 362 20.84 -17.17 11.39
CA ALA A 362 20.63 -16.43 10.15
C ALA A 362 21.06 -17.32 8.97
N ILE A 363 20.15 -17.46 8.03
CA ILE A 363 20.43 -17.95 6.68
C ILE A 363 20.44 -16.68 5.79
N ALA A 364 20.95 -16.66 4.56
CA ALA A 364 20.91 -15.46 3.70
C ALA A 364 20.94 -15.83 2.20
N ALA A 365 19.92 -15.52 1.37
CA ALA A 365 20.10 -15.54 -0.09
C ALA A 365 19.77 -14.19 -0.74
N TYR A 366 20.52 -13.97 -1.81
CA TYR A 366 20.35 -12.92 -2.80
C TYR A 366 19.90 -13.55 -4.13
N GLN A 367 19.13 -12.80 -4.91
CA GLN A 367 18.92 -13.13 -6.31
C GLN A 367 19.51 -12.00 -7.16
N LEU A 368 20.56 -12.32 -7.93
CA LEU A 368 21.08 -11.42 -8.95
C LEU A 368 20.03 -11.24 -10.05
N GLY A 369 19.68 -9.99 -10.36
CA GLY A 369 19.00 -9.67 -11.60
C GLY A 369 19.85 -10.11 -12.81
N ARG A 370 19.20 -10.58 -13.88
CA ARG A 370 19.90 -10.81 -15.16
C ARG A 370 20.47 -9.46 -15.65
N LEU A 371 21.68 -9.48 -16.20
CA LEU A 371 22.35 -8.35 -16.87
C LEU A 371 22.87 -7.19 -15.98
N GLY A 372 23.22 -7.46 -14.71
CA GLY A 372 24.02 -6.52 -13.91
C GLY A 372 23.30 -5.23 -13.50
N LYS A 373 21.98 -5.17 -13.63
CA LYS A 373 21.16 -4.08 -13.10
C LYS A 373 20.25 -4.62 -11.98
N GLU A 374 20.55 -4.12 -10.79
CA GLU A 374 19.85 -4.31 -9.50
C GLU A 374 19.88 -5.71 -8.87
N ILE A 375 20.32 -5.73 -7.60
CA ILE A 375 20.37 -6.91 -6.72
C ILE A 375 19.23 -6.74 -5.72
N ASN A 376 18.24 -7.63 -5.77
CA ASN A 376 17.10 -7.62 -4.84
C ASN A 376 17.18 -8.82 -3.90
N LEU A 377 17.11 -8.55 -2.60
CA LEU A 377 17.30 -9.52 -1.52
C LEU A 377 15.97 -10.04 -1.02
N ARG A 378 15.92 -11.34 -0.73
CA ARG A 378 14.74 -11.96 -0.11
C ARG A 378 15.02 -12.23 1.35
N LEU A 379 14.14 -11.72 2.19
CA LEU A 379 14.32 -11.68 3.63
C LEU A 379 13.16 -12.39 4.33
N LEU A 380 13.47 -13.04 5.44
CA LEU A 380 12.51 -13.51 6.43
C LEU A 380 12.63 -12.60 7.65
N ILE A 381 11.65 -11.72 7.85
CA ILE A 381 11.68 -10.74 8.93
C ILE A 381 10.73 -11.19 10.04
N GLY A 382 11.19 -11.18 11.28
CA GLY A 382 10.46 -11.51 12.50
C GLY A 382 10.02 -10.24 13.22
N ASN A 383 8.76 -10.15 13.67
CA ASN A 383 8.28 -9.05 14.52
C ASN A 383 8.13 -9.52 15.97
N LEU A 384 8.49 -8.67 16.95
CA LEU A 384 8.18 -8.89 18.36
C LEU A 384 6.74 -8.48 18.68
N PRO A 385 6.02 -9.19 19.55
CA PRO A 385 4.74 -8.71 20.06
C PRO A 385 4.98 -7.41 20.84
N GLN A 386 4.02 -6.46 20.74
CA GLN A 386 4.09 -5.21 21.49
C GLN A 386 4.34 -5.47 22.98
N GLY A 387 5.34 -4.81 23.56
CA GLY A 387 5.68 -4.89 24.98
C GLY A 387 6.64 -6.02 25.38
N LYS A 388 7.26 -6.74 24.43
CA LYS A 388 8.31 -7.74 24.75
C LYS A 388 9.66 -7.31 24.20
N ILE A 389 10.67 -7.29 25.07
CA ILE A 389 12.08 -7.16 24.67
C ILE A 389 12.54 -8.55 24.21
N CYS A 390 13.28 -8.62 23.10
CA CYS A 390 13.97 -9.85 22.74
C CYS A 390 14.96 -10.15 23.88
N PRO A 391 14.87 -11.28 24.60
CA PRO A 391 15.77 -11.59 25.72
C PRO A 391 17.25 -11.71 25.33
N TRP A 392 17.60 -11.52 24.06
CA TRP A 392 18.95 -11.57 23.50
C TRP A 392 19.42 -10.21 22.95
N CYS A 393 18.66 -9.11 23.17
CA CYS A 393 18.95 -7.77 22.67
C CYS A 393 18.78 -6.69 23.74
#